data_AF-A0A8J8GGN3-F1
#
_entry.id   AF-A0A8J8GGN3-F1
#
_cell.length_a   1.000
_cell.length_b   1.000
_cell.length_c   1.000
_cell.angle_alpha   90.00
_cell.angle_beta   90.00
_cell.angle_gamma   90.00
#
_symmetry.space_group_name_H-M   'P 1'
#
loop_
_entity.id
_entity.type
_entity.pdbx_description
1 polymer ?
#
loop_
_entity_poly.entity_id
_entity_poly.type
_entity_poly.pdbx_seq_one_letter_code
_entity_poly.pdbx_strand_id
1 'polypeptide(L)'
;MARRRDPVEAASEESTDLYDVSTWEPRSRLDRFAYAIYTAINYGLQTIVLAVAFAITVALLVQPALLVLEEGSIFIAVFFGLSAVPAAILAAFIWYSDITTNEPLTLLVATFVLAVLFATFAAVVNSLFSPSLQALGSVGMILFFYLIVGPVEETVKLLAVRFFAYRSEAFDAVIDGAVYGAVAGLGFAAIENTLYISGAIATADGGLLTVAAGTTTVRALVGPGHVIYSAIAGYYLGLAKFNPEHAGSIVTKGLLIAAFIHGTYNVTVGIVPELITGATPLPFGAAFIGYVVLFDLAIGAFLYRKIARYRRAFRAVRDDTGPEPQSEPTEFDPPGR
;
A
#
# COMPACT_ATOMS: atom_id res chain seq x y z
N MET A 1 4.43 19.12 -18.54
CA MET A 1 3.94 20.41 -18.00
C MET A 1 5.13 21.36 -17.92
N ALA A 2 5.04 22.52 -18.57
CA ALA A 2 6.10 23.53 -18.49
C ALA A 2 6.21 24.04 -17.03
N ARG A 3 7.44 24.13 -16.51
CA ARG A 3 7.73 24.65 -15.18
C ARG A 3 7.10 26.04 -15.04
N ARG A 4 6.32 26.28 -13.97
CA ARG A 4 5.86 27.63 -13.62
C ARG A 4 7.11 28.48 -13.35
N ARG A 5 7.39 29.42 -14.24
CA ARG A 5 8.52 30.36 -14.13
C ARG A 5 8.13 31.52 -13.21
N ASP A 6 9.09 31.98 -12.42
CA ASP A 6 8.94 33.19 -11.62
C ASP A 6 8.68 34.42 -12.54
N PRO A 7 7.94 35.46 -12.13
CA PRO A 7 7.71 36.64 -12.97
C PRO A 7 9.00 37.34 -13.45
N VAL A 8 10.08 37.30 -12.66
CA VAL A 8 11.40 37.81 -13.04
C VAL A 8 12.05 36.91 -14.09
N GLU A 9 11.93 35.59 -13.94
CA GLU A 9 12.39 34.59 -14.91
C GLU A 9 11.59 34.62 -16.22
N ALA A 10 10.30 34.97 -16.16
CA ALA A 10 9.43 35.09 -17.32
C ALA A 10 9.64 36.39 -18.11
N ALA A 11 10.07 37.46 -17.43
CA ALA A 11 10.31 38.78 -18.02
C ALA A 11 11.76 39.00 -18.46
N SER A 12 12.70 38.15 -18.04
CA SER A 12 14.11 38.23 -18.42
C SER A 12 14.38 37.64 -19.80
N GLU A 13 15.35 38.20 -20.52
CA GLU A 13 15.90 37.56 -21.72
C GLU A 13 16.57 36.22 -21.34
N GLU A 14 16.48 35.22 -22.22
CA GLU A 14 16.91 33.83 -21.96
C GLU A 14 18.41 33.71 -21.61
N SER A 15 19.22 34.73 -21.91
CA SER A 15 20.64 34.83 -21.57
C SER A 15 20.94 35.43 -20.19
N THR A 16 19.92 35.86 -19.44
CA THR A 16 20.12 36.54 -18.15
C THR A 16 20.35 35.52 -17.05
N ASP A 17 21.46 35.65 -16.33
CA ASP A 17 21.75 34.79 -15.18
C ASP A 17 20.92 35.23 -13.96
N LEU A 18 19.96 34.40 -13.55
CA LEU A 18 19.05 34.67 -12.43
C LEU A 18 19.37 33.84 -11.19
N TYR A 19 20.61 33.37 -11.13
CA TYR A 19 21.13 32.61 -10.01
C TYR A 19 20.95 33.34 -8.67
N ASP A 20 20.32 32.67 -7.70
CA ASP A 20 19.99 33.17 -6.35
C ASP A 20 18.95 34.32 -6.32
N VAL A 21 18.30 34.58 -7.47
CA VAL A 21 17.23 35.58 -7.62
C VAL A 21 15.90 34.89 -7.89
N SER A 22 15.82 34.12 -8.98
CA SER A 22 14.62 33.33 -9.34
C SER A 22 14.94 31.92 -9.81
N THR A 23 16.20 31.63 -10.16
CA THR A 23 16.70 30.29 -10.43
C THR A 23 17.81 29.94 -9.45
N TRP A 24 17.94 28.66 -9.11
CA TRP A 24 18.98 28.21 -8.19
C TRP A 24 19.59 26.90 -8.69
N GLU A 25 20.91 26.88 -8.76
CA GLU A 25 21.75 25.76 -9.21
C GLU A 25 23.00 25.73 -8.33
N PRO A 26 23.57 24.57 -7.95
CA PRO A 26 24.72 24.55 -7.07
C PRO A 26 26.00 25.12 -7.72
N ARG A 27 26.27 26.42 -7.57
CA ARG A 27 27.41 27.11 -8.22
C ARG A 27 28.55 27.46 -7.28
N SER A 28 28.24 28.03 -6.11
CA SER A 28 29.25 28.35 -5.11
C SER A 28 29.66 27.12 -4.29
N ARG A 29 30.74 27.27 -3.51
CA ARG A 29 31.14 26.25 -2.53
C ARG A 29 30.07 26.03 -1.47
N LEU A 30 29.35 27.09 -1.08
CA LEU A 30 28.29 27.02 -0.10
C LEU A 30 27.06 26.31 -0.66
N ASP A 31 26.71 26.54 -1.93
CA ASP A 31 25.58 25.86 -2.58
C ASP A 31 25.84 24.39 -2.80
N ARG A 32 27.06 24.04 -3.24
CA ARG A 32 27.48 22.65 -3.35
C ARG A 32 27.51 21.96 -1.99
N PHE A 33 27.91 22.67 -0.93
CA PHE A 33 27.87 22.16 0.43
C PHE A 33 26.43 21.99 0.95
N ALA A 34 25.55 22.98 0.74
CA ALA A 34 24.15 22.92 1.11
C ALA A 34 23.40 21.84 0.32
N TYR A 35 23.65 21.72 -0.98
CA TYR A 35 23.15 20.65 -1.82
C TYR A 35 23.67 19.29 -1.34
N ALA A 36 24.97 19.17 -1.04
CA ALA A 36 25.54 17.94 -0.52
C ALA A 36 24.97 17.57 0.85
N ILE A 37 24.73 18.53 1.75
CA ILE A 37 24.04 18.32 3.03
C ILE A 37 22.60 17.90 2.80
N TYR A 38 21.84 18.62 1.97
CA TYR A 38 20.45 18.26 1.65
C TYR A 38 20.35 16.87 1.06
N THR A 39 21.25 16.54 0.13
CA THR A 39 21.40 15.24 -0.49
C THR A 39 21.77 14.20 0.56
N ALA A 40 22.81 14.42 1.36
CA ALA A 40 23.24 13.51 2.42
C ALA A 40 22.17 13.32 3.50
N ILE A 41 21.39 14.34 3.84
CA ILE A 41 20.27 14.27 4.78
C ILE A 41 19.13 13.48 4.16
N ASN A 42 18.73 13.75 2.91
CA ASN A 42 17.62 13.02 2.29
C ASN A 42 17.98 11.56 2.00
N TYR A 43 19.14 11.30 1.40
CA TYR A 43 19.63 9.93 1.18
C TYR A 43 19.99 9.23 2.49
N GLY A 44 20.53 9.97 3.47
CA GLY A 44 20.86 9.47 4.81
C GLY A 44 19.63 9.12 5.62
N LEU A 45 18.62 10.00 5.71
CA LEU A 45 17.33 9.71 6.35
C LEU A 45 16.66 8.52 5.69
N GLN A 46 16.68 8.47 4.36
CA GLN A 46 16.14 7.35 3.60
C GLN A 46 16.84 6.04 3.97
N THR A 47 18.18 6.07 4.07
CA THR A 47 18.99 4.90 4.47
C THR A 47 18.79 4.53 5.94
N ILE A 48 18.66 5.51 6.83
CA ILE A 48 18.40 5.30 8.26
C ILE A 48 17.02 4.68 8.46
N VAL A 49 15.98 5.19 7.81
CA VAL A 49 14.63 4.62 7.87
C VAL A 49 14.64 3.18 7.37
N LEU A 50 15.33 2.89 6.27
CA LEU A 50 15.47 1.52 5.78
C LEU A 50 16.27 0.64 6.75
N ALA A 51 17.39 1.13 7.29
CA ALA A 51 18.23 0.36 8.21
C ALA A 51 17.51 0.09 9.53
N VAL A 52 16.73 1.05 10.03
CA VAL A 52 15.89 0.91 11.23
C VAL A 52 14.74 -0.05 10.93
N ALA A 53 14.02 0.12 9.82
CA ALA A 53 12.97 -0.81 9.41
C ALA A 53 13.52 -2.24 9.24
N PHE A 54 14.71 -2.38 8.66
CA PHE A 54 15.40 -3.66 8.51
C PHE A 54 15.83 -4.25 9.85
N ALA A 55 16.44 -3.47 10.75
CA ALA A 55 16.85 -3.94 12.07
C ALA A 55 15.64 -4.35 12.93
N ILE A 56 14.56 -3.56 12.92
CA ILE A 56 13.29 -3.90 13.57
C ILE A 56 12.70 -5.15 12.93
N THR A 57 12.74 -5.26 11.59
CA THR A 57 12.27 -6.47 10.89
C THR A 57 13.07 -7.70 11.28
N VAL A 58 14.41 -7.61 11.37
CA VAL A 58 15.23 -8.70 11.87
C VAL A 58 14.84 -9.04 13.31
N ALA A 59 14.72 -8.05 14.20
CA ALA A 59 14.34 -8.29 15.59
C ALA A 59 12.94 -8.94 15.73
N LEU A 60 11.97 -8.50 14.93
CA LEU A 60 10.59 -9.01 14.94
C LEU A 60 10.42 -10.32 14.17
N LEU A 61 11.24 -10.62 13.17
CA LEU A 61 11.21 -11.89 12.42
C LEU A 61 12.02 -13.00 13.08
N VAL A 62 13.04 -12.68 13.87
CA VAL A 62 13.81 -13.66 14.64
C VAL A 62 12.90 -14.45 15.58
N GLN A 63 11.92 -13.80 16.21
CA GLN A 63 10.99 -14.46 17.14
C GLN A 63 10.08 -15.50 16.45
N PRO A 64 9.33 -15.18 15.38
CA PRO A 64 8.60 -16.16 14.57
C PRO A 64 9.51 -17.22 13.94
N ALA A 65 10.71 -16.86 13.48
CA ALA A 65 11.64 -17.79 12.85
C ALA A 65 12.14 -18.85 13.83
N LEU A 66 12.43 -18.48 15.08
CA LEU A 66 12.79 -19.43 16.14
C LEU A 66 11.63 -20.37 16.46
N LEU A 67 10.39 -19.86 16.56
CA LEU A 67 9.19 -20.69 16.78
C LEU A 67 8.95 -21.69 15.63
N VAL A 68 9.18 -21.27 14.38
CA VAL A 68 9.05 -22.14 13.20
C VAL A 68 10.10 -23.26 13.22
N LEU A 69 11.34 -22.95 13.63
CA LEU A 69 12.44 -23.91 13.69
C LEU A 69 12.29 -24.90 14.85
N GLU A 70 11.67 -24.50 15.96
CA GLU A 70 11.44 -25.35 17.14
C GLU A 70 10.23 -26.28 16.97
N GLU A 71 9.15 -25.84 16.30
CA GLU A 71 7.91 -26.63 16.18
C GLU A 71 7.71 -27.33 14.82
N GLY A 72 8.53 -27.06 13.80
CA GLY A 72 8.49 -27.79 12.52
C GLY A 72 7.15 -27.73 11.79
N SER A 73 6.40 -26.63 11.91
CA SER A 73 4.98 -26.60 11.58
C SER A 73 4.72 -26.21 10.12
N ILE A 74 4.62 -27.21 9.24
CA ILE A 74 4.02 -27.11 7.89
C ILE A 74 2.68 -26.33 7.88
N PHE A 75 1.99 -26.32 9.02
CA PHE A 75 0.77 -25.57 9.29
C PHE A 75 0.91 -24.07 9.10
N ILE A 76 2.00 -23.41 9.53
CA ILE A 76 2.17 -21.96 9.34
C ILE A 76 2.22 -21.63 7.84
N ALA A 77 2.90 -22.45 7.04
CA ALA A 77 2.96 -22.28 5.59
C ALA A 77 1.59 -22.50 4.91
N VAL A 78 0.83 -23.50 5.35
CA VAL A 78 -0.54 -23.76 4.86
C VAL A 78 -1.47 -22.60 5.22
N PHE A 79 -1.40 -22.09 6.45
CA PHE A 79 -2.27 -21.02 6.90
C PHE A 79 -1.90 -19.66 6.31
N PHE A 80 -0.61 -19.39 6.10
CA PHE A 80 -0.14 -18.29 5.28
C PHE A 80 -0.76 -18.35 3.88
N GLY A 81 -0.67 -19.52 3.21
CA GLY A 81 -1.25 -19.75 1.90
C GLY A 81 -2.75 -19.49 1.84
N LEU A 82 -3.52 -20.04 2.79
CA LEU A 82 -4.97 -19.81 2.86
C LEU A 82 -5.35 -18.33 3.02
N SER A 83 -4.47 -17.54 3.66
CA SER A 83 -4.72 -16.12 3.88
C SER A 83 -4.19 -15.18 2.78
N ALA A 84 -3.10 -15.57 2.13
CA ALA A 84 -2.45 -14.77 1.09
C ALA A 84 -3.09 -14.99 -0.29
N VAL A 85 -3.61 -16.19 -0.57
CA VAL A 85 -4.16 -16.54 -1.90
C VAL A 85 -5.34 -15.65 -2.31
N PRO A 86 -6.38 -15.41 -1.49
CA PRO A 86 -7.49 -14.52 -1.88
C PRO A 86 -7.03 -13.09 -2.17
N ALA A 87 -6.12 -12.58 -1.34
CA ALA A 87 -5.51 -11.26 -1.52
C ALA A 87 -4.65 -11.21 -2.81
N ALA A 88 -3.92 -12.27 -3.12
CA ALA A 88 -3.11 -12.39 -4.33
C ALA A 88 -3.97 -12.47 -5.60
N ILE A 89 -5.08 -13.20 -5.55
CA ILE A 89 -6.07 -13.24 -6.65
C ILE A 89 -6.63 -11.84 -6.90
N LEU A 90 -6.95 -11.09 -5.84
CA LEU A 90 -7.47 -9.74 -5.98
C LEU A 90 -6.41 -8.76 -6.53
N ALA A 91 -5.17 -8.83 -6.05
CA ALA A 91 -4.07 -8.05 -6.59
C ALA A 91 -3.82 -8.38 -8.07
N ALA A 92 -3.86 -9.66 -8.45
CA ALA A 92 -3.75 -10.12 -9.82
C ALA A 92 -4.93 -9.64 -10.69
N PHE A 93 -6.15 -9.62 -10.14
CA PHE A 93 -7.31 -9.05 -10.83
C PHE A 93 -7.15 -7.54 -11.08
N ILE A 94 -6.59 -6.79 -10.12
CA ILE A 94 -6.32 -5.36 -10.28
C ILE A 94 -5.23 -5.15 -11.35
N TRP A 95 -4.15 -5.94 -11.31
CA TRP A 95 -3.08 -5.92 -12.31
C TRP A 95 -3.58 -6.29 -13.72
N TYR A 96 -4.37 -7.36 -13.87
CA TYR A 96 -4.99 -7.71 -15.16
C TYR A 96 -6.06 -6.70 -15.59
N SER A 97 -6.63 -5.96 -14.64
CA SER A 97 -7.55 -4.87 -14.92
C SER A 97 -6.84 -3.59 -15.36
N ASP A 98 -5.53 -3.56 -15.28
CA ASP A 98 -4.76 -2.53 -15.95
C ASP A 98 -4.95 -2.61 -17.47
N ILE A 99 -5.08 -1.46 -18.10
CA ILE A 99 -5.34 -1.32 -19.54
C ILE A 99 -4.30 -0.48 -20.27
N THR A 100 -3.34 0.11 -19.55
CA THR A 100 -2.29 0.94 -20.11
C THR A 100 -1.11 0.06 -20.52
N THR A 101 -0.42 -0.50 -19.53
CA THR A 101 0.81 -1.29 -19.68
C THR A 101 0.83 -2.34 -18.56
N ASN A 102 1.36 -3.54 -18.84
CA ASN A 102 1.55 -4.53 -17.78
C ASN A 102 2.73 -4.11 -16.90
N GLU A 103 2.50 -4.00 -15.60
CA GLU A 103 3.56 -3.56 -14.69
C GLU A 103 4.73 -4.54 -14.60
N PRO A 104 6.00 -4.08 -14.60
CA PRO A 104 7.15 -4.94 -14.47
C PRO A 104 7.12 -5.75 -13.16
N LEU A 105 7.29 -7.07 -13.28
CA LEU A 105 7.28 -7.98 -12.12
C LEU A 105 8.27 -7.55 -11.03
N THR A 106 9.43 -7.03 -11.42
CA THR A 106 10.45 -6.51 -10.49
C THR A 106 9.91 -5.39 -9.58
N LEU A 107 9.11 -4.48 -10.12
CA LEU A 107 8.52 -3.37 -9.34
C LEU A 107 7.43 -3.88 -8.39
N LEU A 108 6.62 -4.86 -8.84
CA LEU A 108 5.61 -5.51 -8.01
C LEU A 108 6.26 -6.26 -6.83
N VAL A 109 7.26 -7.10 -7.11
CA VAL A 109 7.98 -7.86 -6.07
C VAL A 109 8.68 -6.91 -5.09
N ALA A 110 9.36 -5.87 -5.58
CA ALA A 110 10.00 -4.90 -4.71
C ALA A 110 8.99 -4.15 -3.82
N THR A 111 7.83 -3.78 -4.37
CA THR A 111 6.74 -3.13 -3.61
C THR A 111 6.20 -4.06 -2.53
N PHE A 112 5.97 -5.33 -2.85
CA PHE A 112 5.53 -6.35 -1.88
C PHE A 112 6.53 -6.50 -0.73
N VAL A 113 7.82 -6.67 -1.05
CA VAL A 113 8.88 -6.85 -0.04
C VAL A 113 9.05 -5.60 0.81
N LEU A 114 9.00 -4.41 0.23
CA LEU A 114 9.06 -3.15 0.99
C LEU A 114 7.85 -2.98 1.90
N ALA A 115 6.65 -3.42 1.49
CA ALA A 115 5.47 -3.37 2.35
C ALA A 115 5.59 -4.33 3.53
N VAL A 116 6.12 -5.54 3.31
CA VAL A 116 6.47 -6.48 4.40
C VAL A 116 7.46 -5.83 5.38
N LEU A 117 8.51 -5.22 4.86
CA LEU A 117 9.53 -4.53 5.65
C LEU A 117 8.93 -3.38 6.47
N PHE A 118 8.12 -2.53 5.84
CA PHE A 118 7.55 -1.34 6.48
C PHE A 118 6.39 -1.63 7.41
N ALA A 119 5.72 -2.78 7.30
CA ALA A 119 4.70 -3.21 8.25
C ALA A 119 5.23 -3.26 9.70
N THR A 120 6.53 -3.51 9.86
CA THR A 120 7.18 -3.54 11.17
C THR A 120 7.24 -2.18 11.85
N PHE A 121 7.34 -1.09 11.09
CA PHE A 121 7.23 0.26 11.63
C PHE A 121 5.83 0.48 12.21
N ALA A 122 4.79 0.07 11.49
CA ALA A 122 3.43 0.14 11.99
C ALA A 122 3.25 -0.72 13.26
N ALA A 123 3.81 -1.93 13.29
CA ALA A 123 3.76 -2.79 14.48
C ALA A 123 4.39 -2.12 15.72
N VAL A 124 5.55 -1.45 15.56
CA VAL A 124 6.20 -0.70 16.66
C VAL A 124 5.32 0.46 17.12
N VAL A 125 4.84 1.30 16.20
CA VAL A 125 3.98 2.44 16.54
C VAL A 125 2.71 1.96 17.24
N ASN A 126 2.03 0.96 16.67
CA ASN A 126 0.84 0.36 17.27
C ASN A 126 1.13 -0.15 18.69
N SER A 127 2.26 -0.84 18.89
CA SER A 127 2.65 -1.38 20.21
C SER A 127 2.94 -0.29 21.24
N LEU A 128 3.49 0.86 20.83
CA LEU A 128 3.77 1.98 21.72
C LEU A 128 2.48 2.67 22.22
N PHE A 129 1.49 2.83 21.34
CA PHE A 129 0.24 3.55 21.68
C PHE A 129 -0.87 2.65 22.22
N SER A 130 -0.83 1.35 21.90
CA SER A 130 -1.88 0.40 22.25
C SER A 130 -2.19 0.35 23.77
N PRO A 131 -1.22 0.25 24.70
CA PRO A 131 -1.53 0.18 26.13
C PRO A 131 -2.28 1.40 26.67
N SER A 132 -1.87 2.60 26.25
CA SER A 132 -2.48 3.86 26.73
C SER A 132 -3.91 4.03 26.22
N LEU A 133 -4.19 3.62 24.97
CA LEU A 133 -5.53 3.72 24.41
C LEU A 133 -6.44 2.59 24.90
N GLN A 134 -5.93 1.37 25.08
CA GLN A 134 -6.68 0.28 25.71
C GLN A 134 -7.15 0.63 27.12
N ALA A 135 -6.37 1.39 27.88
CA ALA A 135 -6.76 1.87 29.22
C ALA A 135 -8.01 2.77 29.24
N LEU A 136 -8.42 3.32 28.09
CA LEU A 136 -9.64 4.12 27.93
C LEU A 136 -10.86 3.27 27.52
N GLY A 137 -10.75 1.94 27.52
CA GLY A 137 -11.82 1.01 27.18
C GLY A 137 -12.24 1.09 25.71
N SER A 138 -13.53 0.84 25.43
CA SER A 138 -14.06 0.74 24.05
C SER A 138 -13.87 2.02 23.24
N VAL A 139 -14.03 3.19 23.86
CA VAL A 139 -13.79 4.48 23.19
C VAL A 139 -12.32 4.61 22.80
N GLY A 140 -11.41 4.22 23.69
CA GLY A 140 -9.98 4.17 23.42
C GLY A 140 -9.62 3.29 22.23
N MET A 141 -10.24 2.12 22.12
CA MET A 141 -10.02 1.21 20.98
C MET A 141 -10.53 1.78 19.65
N ILE A 142 -11.69 2.45 19.65
CA ILE A 142 -12.19 3.15 18.47
C ILE A 142 -11.19 4.24 18.03
N LEU A 143 -10.72 5.05 18.98
CA LEU A 143 -9.72 6.08 18.70
C LEU A 143 -8.40 5.47 18.21
N PHE A 144 -7.97 4.35 18.77
CA PHE A 144 -6.77 3.63 18.33
C PHE A 144 -6.88 3.21 16.87
N PHE A 145 -8.02 2.63 16.46
CA PHE A 145 -8.20 2.20 15.08
C PHE A 145 -8.25 3.34 14.08
N TYR A 146 -8.93 4.45 14.40
CA TYR A 146 -9.08 5.58 13.48
C TYR A 146 -7.89 6.55 13.48
N LEU A 147 -7.19 6.72 14.60
CA LEU A 147 -6.14 7.73 14.73
C LEU A 147 -4.72 7.15 14.62
N ILE A 148 -4.54 5.86 14.94
CA ILE A 148 -3.22 5.22 14.94
C ILE A 148 -3.19 4.11 13.88
N VAL A 149 -3.91 3.00 14.07
CA VAL A 149 -3.78 1.79 13.24
C VAL A 149 -4.05 2.11 11.77
N GLY A 150 -5.24 2.60 11.42
CA GLY A 150 -5.59 2.91 10.02
C GLY A 150 -4.61 3.90 9.38
N PRO A 151 -4.39 5.10 9.96
CA PRO A 151 -3.49 6.09 9.38
C PRO A 151 -2.05 5.60 9.23
N VAL A 152 -1.48 4.96 10.26
CA VAL A 152 -0.08 4.53 10.24
C VAL A 152 0.11 3.39 9.25
N GLU A 153 -0.78 2.39 9.26
CA GLU A 153 -0.67 1.23 8.39
C GLU A 153 -0.85 1.59 6.91
N GLU A 154 -1.84 2.42 6.57
CA GLU A 154 -2.02 2.88 5.19
C GLU A 154 -0.85 3.78 4.74
N THR A 155 -0.28 4.57 5.65
CA THR A 155 0.89 5.40 5.33
C THR A 155 2.10 4.53 5.01
N VAL A 156 2.43 3.52 5.81
CA VAL A 156 3.60 2.68 5.55
C VAL A 156 3.46 1.85 4.27
N LYS A 157 2.25 1.38 3.95
CA LYS A 157 1.96 0.70 2.67
C LYS A 157 2.18 1.65 1.49
N LEU A 158 1.67 2.89 1.60
CA LEU A 158 1.86 3.89 0.55
C LEU A 158 3.32 4.33 0.41
N LEU A 159 4.08 4.37 1.51
CA LEU A 159 5.52 4.62 1.49
C LEU A 159 6.27 3.54 0.71
N ALA A 160 5.90 2.26 0.83
CA ALA A 160 6.50 1.18 0.05
C ALA A 160 6.39 1.43 -1.47
N VAL A 161 5.22 1.88 -1.92
CA VAL A 161 4.99 2.28 -3.33
C VAL A 161 5.81 3.53 -3.69
N ARG A 162 5.74 4.57 -2.84
CA ARG A 162 6.36 5.88 -3.09
C ARG A 162 7.88 5.80 -3.20
N PHE A 163 8.48 4.85 -2.50
CA PHE A 163 9.92 4.71 -2.38
C PHE A 163 10.56 4.11 -3.63
N PHE A 164 9.87 3.18 -4.30
CA PHE A 164 10.43 2.44 -5.42
C PHE A 164 9.59 2.64 -6.69
N ALA A 165 8.43 1.99 -6.79
CA ALA A 165 7.60 2.01 -7.99
C ALA A 165 7.25 3.42 -8.48
N TYR A 166 6.89 4.34 -7.57
CA TYR A 166 6.52 5.72 -7.94
C TYR A 166 7.63 6.49 -8.67
N ARG A 167 8.90 6.17 -8.41
CA ARG A 167 10.07 6.81 -9.04
C ARG A 167 10.44 6.18 -10.39
N SER A 168 9.85 5.04 -10.74
CA SER A 168 10.09 4.38 -12.01
C SER A 168 9.39 5.10 -13.16
N GLU A 169 10.01 5.06 -14.35
CA GLU A 169 9.40 5.50 -15.60
C GLU A 169 8.23 4.60 -16.01
N ALA A 170 8.25 3.32 -15.60
CA ALA A 170 7.16 2.37 -15.84
C ALA A 170 5.85 2.72 -15.14
N PHE A 171 5.89 3.58 -14.10
CA PHE A 171 4.66 4.11 -13.50
C PHE A 171 4.24 5.33 -14.33
N ASP A 172 3.51 5.07 -15.41
CA ASP A 172 3.15 6.01 -16.47
C ASP A 172 1.65 6.32 -16.55
N ALA A 173 0.83 5.71 -15.68
CA ALA A 173 -0.60 5.95 -15.57
C ALA A 173 -1.13 6.03 -14.13
N VAL A 174 -2.34 6.57 -13.98
CA VAL A 174 -2.98 6.74 -12.65
C VAL A 174 -3.34 5.38 -12.05
N ILE A 175 -3.69 4.41 -12.90
CA ILE A 175 -4.18 3.09 -12.49
C ILE A 175 -3.05 2.22 -11.90
N ASP A 176 -1.82 2.41 -12.35
CA ASP A 176 -0.57 1.85 -11.82
C ASP A 176 -0.48 2.06 -10.30
N GLY A 177 -0.84 3.26 -9.85
CA GLY A 177 -0.90 3.57 -8.43
C GLY A 177 -1.82 2.62 -7.67
N ALA A 178 -2.98 2.26 -8.23
CA ALA A 178 -3.89 1.30 -7.63
C ALA A 178 -3.32 -0.13 -7.66
N VAL A 179 -2.61 -0.51 -8.72
CA VAL A 179 -1.92 -1.81 -8.85
C VAL A 179 -0.81 -1.94 -7.80
N TYR A 180 0.11 -0.98 -7.72
CA TYR A 180 1.17 -0.98 -6.72
C TYR A 180 0.62 -0.86 -5.30
N GLY A 181 -0.44 -0.07 -5.10
CA GLY A 181 -1.16 -0.01 -3.83
C GLY A 181 -1.73 -1.37 -3.41
N ALA A 182 -2.38 -2.09 -4.34
CA ALA A 182 -2.89 -3.45 -4.11
C ALA A 182 -1.77 -4.41 -3.68
N VAL A 183 -0.63 -4.35 -4.36
CA VAL A 183 0.54 -5.20 -4.06
C VAL A 183 1.19 -4.85 -2.71
N ALA A 184 1.24 -3.56 -2.34
CA ALA A 184 1.68 -3.15 -1.01
C ALA A 184 0.72 -3.68 0.08
N GLY A 185 -0.59 -3.60 -0.16
CA GLY A 185 -1.61 -4.17 0.71
C GLY A 185 -1.45 -5.68 0.88
N LEU A 186 -1.16 -6.40 -0.20
CA LEU A 186 -0.90 -7.83 -0.20
C LEU A 186 0.34 -8.19 0.64
N GLY A 187 1.45 -7.46 0.48
CA GLY A 187 2.66 -7.64 1.27
C GLY A 187 2.42 -7.43 2.76
N PHE A 188 1.68 -6.37 3.11
CA PHE A 188 1.32 -6.08 4.49
C PHE A 188 0.42 -7.19 5.08
N ALA A 189 -0.63 -7.60 4.37
CA ALA A 189 -1.53 -8.67 4.82
C ALA A 189 -0.77 -9.99 5.05
N ALA A 190 0.19 -10.31 4.17
CA ALA A 190 1.00 -11.51 4.28
C ALA A 190 1.81 -11.54 5.59
N ILE A 191 2.53 -10.47 5.92
CA ILE A 191 3.31 -10.42 7.16
C ILE A 191 2.41 -10.33 8.39
N GLU A 192 1.35 -9.54 8.35
CA GLU A 192 0.44 -9.39 9.48
C GLU A 192 -0.25 -10.71 9.82
N ASN A 193 -0.74 -11.44 8.82
CA ASN A 193 -1.34 -12.75 9.03
C ASN A 193 -0.33 -13.75 9.60
N THR A 194 0.92 -13.72 9.13
CA THR A 194 1.99 -14.56 9.67
C THR A 194 2.22 -14.29 11.16
N LEU A 195 2.38 -13.01 11.53
CA LEU A 195 2.61 -12.61 12.91
C LEU A 195 1.45 -12.99 13.82
N TYR A 196 0.21 -12.76 13.40
CA TYR A 196 -0.95 -13.11 14.21
C TYR A 196 -1.16 -14.62 14.36
N ILE A 197 -1.00 -15.39 13.29
CA ILE A 197 -1.08 -16.85 13.36
C ILE A 197 0.02 -17.38 14.29
N SER A 198 1.25 -16.88 14.16
CA SER A 198 2.37 -17.30 15.02
C SER A 198 2.14 -16.98 16.50
N GLY A 199 1.62 -15.79 16.83
CA GLY A 199 1.30 -15.42 18.22
C GLY A 199 0.12 -16.22 18.79
N ALA A 200 -0.89 -16.52 17.97
CA ALA A 200 -2.01 -17.36 18.38
C ALA A 200 -1.57 -18.79 18.69
N ILE A 201 -0.64 -19.34 17.91
CA ILE A 201 -0.05 -20.67 18.16
C ILE A 201 0.74 -20.66 19.48
N ALA A 202 1.59 -19.66 19.69
CA ALA A 202 2.43 -19.57 20.88
C ALA A 202 1.65 -19.45 22.22
N THR A 203 0.38 -19.06 22.16
CA THR A 203 -0.48 -18.84 23.34
C THR A 203 -1.59 -19.89 23.48
N ALA A 204 -1.63 -20.90 22.60
CA ALA A 204 -2.68 -21.90 22.55
C ALA A 204 -2.41 -23.09 23.49
N ASP A 205 -3.22 -23.24 24.54
CA ASP A 205 -3.29 -24.49 25.34
C ASP A 205 -4.09 -25.61 24.65
N GLY A 206 -4.88 -25.26 23.62
CA GLY A 206 -5.76 -26.18 22.89
C GLY A 206 -5.22 -26.51 21.50
N GLY A 207 -4.36 -27.54 21.42
CA GLY A 207 -3.88 -28.23 20.21
C GLY A 207 -3.87 -27.45 18.87
N LEU A 208 -2.67 -27.25 18.31
CA LEU A 208 -2.31 -26.52 17.08
C LEU A 208 -3.41 -26.41 15.99
N LEU A 209 -4.11 -27.50 15.69
CA LEU A 209 -5.12 -27.56 14.62
C LEU A 209 -6.38 -26.71 14.89
N THR A 210 -6.83 -26.61 16.15
CA THR A 210 -8.12 -25.97 16.49
C THR A 210 -7.99 -24.44 16.53
N VAL A 211 -6.94 -23.94 17.17
CA VAL A 211 -6.65 -22.50 17.26
C VAL A 211 -6.27 -21.93 15.90
N ALA A 212 -5.48 -22.69 15.12
CA ALA A 212 -5.06 -22.21 13.82
C ALA A 212 -6.20 -22.28 12.78
N ALA A 213 -7.10 -23.27 12.81
CA ALA A 213 -8.26 -23.28 11.91
C ALA A 213 -9.22 -22.09 12.14
N GLY A 214 -9.51 -21.74 13.40
CA GLY A 214 -10.37 -20.60 13.74
C GLY A 214 -9.72 -19.25 13.41
N THR A 215 -8.46 -19.06 13.83
CA THR A 215 -7.71 -17.82 13.60
C THR A 215 -7.41 -17.61 12.12
N THR A 216 -7.06 -18.67 11.38
CA THR A 216 -6.77 -18.54 9.95
C THR A 216 -8.01 -18.28 9.11
N THR A 217 -9.17 -18.85 9.45
CA THR A 217 -10.42 -18.55 8.72
C THR A 217 -10.79 -17.07 8.85
N VAL A 218 -10.64 -16.50 10.06
CA VAL A 218 -10.82 -15.06 10.31
C VAL A 218 -9.79 -14.24 9.53
N ARG A 219 -8.52 -14.64 9.58
CA ARG A 219 -7.39 -13.91 8.96
C ARG A 219 -7.36 -13.97 7.43
N ALA A 220 -7.79 -15.08 6.84
CA ALA A 220 -7.85 -15.22 5.39
C ALA A 220 -8.83 -14.26 4.73
N LEU A 221 -9.83 -13.81 5.49
CA LEU A 221 -10.83 -12.86 5.04
C LEU A 221 -10.44 -11.41 5.34
N VAL A 222 -9.45 -11.17 6.23
CA VAL A 222 -8.89 -9.83 6.46
C VAL A 222 -8.00 -9.39 5.30
N GLY A 223 -7.25 -10.31 4.68
CA GLY A 223 -6.27 -10.02 3.63
C GLY A 223 -6.79 -9.22 2.43
N PRO A 224 -7.94 -9.59 1.82
CA PRO A 224 -8.53 -8.83 0.71
C PRO A 224 -8.81 -7.36 1.04
N GLY A 225 -9.26 -7.05 2.26
CA GLY A 225 -9.47 -5.67 2.71
C GLY A 225 -8.22 -4.80 2.58
N HIS A 226 -7.06 -5.29 3.03
CA HIS A 226 -5.79 -4.55 2.91
C HIS A 226 -5.44 -4.22 1.45
N VAL A 227 -5.69 -5.17 0.53
CA VAL A 227 -5.46 -4.97 -0.91
C VAL A 227 -6.39 -3.86 -1.44
N ILE A 228 -7.67 -3.87 -1.08
CA ILE A 228 -8.66 -2.89 -1.54
C ILE A 228 -8.33 -1.49 -1.01
N TYR A 229 -8.09 -1.35 0.29
CA TYR A 229 -7.86 -0.04 0.92
C TYR A 229 -6.57 0.59 0.40
N SER A 230 -5.51 -0.22 0.30
CA SER A 230 -4.21 0.22 -0.23
C SER A 230 -4.29 0.56 -1.71
N ALA A 231 -5.10 -0.15 -2.51
CA ALA A 231 -5.35 0.20 -3.90
C ALA A 231 -6.09 1.56 -4.04
N ILE A 232 -6.99 1.89 -3.10
CA ILE A 232 -7.63 3.22 -3.06
C ILE A 232 -6.58 4.30 -2.77
N ALA A 233 -5.77 4.15 -1.72
CA ALA A 233 -4.69 5.09 -1.40
C ALA A 233 -3.70 5.22 -2.58
N GLY A 234 -3.32 4.08 -3.17
CA GLY A 234 -2.46 3.97 -4.33
C GLY A 234 -3.01 4.68 -5.57
N TYR A 235 -4.30 4.55 -5.87
CA TYR A 235 -4.93 5.30 -6.97
C TYR A 235 -4.74 6.82 -6.79
N TYR A 236 -4.93 7.33 -5.58
CA TYR A 236 -4.73 8.76 -5.31
C TYR A 236 -3.25 9.16 -5.39
N LEU A 237 -2.33 8.27 -5.02
CA LEU A 237 -0.91 8.49 -5.27
C LEU A 237 -0.59 8.55 -6.77
N GLY A 238 -1.17 7.66 -7.58
CA GLY A 238 -1.07 7.74 -9.04
C GLY A 238 -1.63 9.05 -9.57
N LEU A 239 -2.81 9.48 -9.10
CA LEU A 239 -3.40 10.76 -9.48
C LEU A 239 -2.50 11.94 -9.10
N ALA A 240 -1.85 11.89 -7.95
CA ALA A 240 -0.91 12.91 -7.50
C ALA A 240 0.34 13.00 -8.40
N LYS A 241 0.81 11.88 -8.97
CA LYS A 241 1.95 11.85 -9.92
C LYS A 241 1.71 12.74 -11.13
N PHE A 242 0.48 12.72 -11.66
CA PHE A 242 0.08 13.51 -12.83
C PHE A 242 -0.52 14.89 -12.47
N ASN A 243 -0.59 15.25 -11.18
CA ASN A 243 -1.13 16.52 -10.70
C ASN A 243 -0.19 17.14 -9.65
N PRO A 244 1.05 17.52 -10.02
CA PRO A 244 2.08 17.92 -9.07
C PRO A 244 1.71 19.14 -8.22
N GLU A 245 0.94 20.10 -8.77
CA GLU A 245 0.49 21.29 -8.04
C GLU A 245 -0.41 20.98 -6.83
N HIS A 246 -1.10 19.84 -6.88
CA HIS A 246 -2.04 19.42 -5.83
C HIS A 246 -1.64 18.09 -5.19
N ALA A 247 -0.46 17.57 -5.50
CA ALA A 247 -0.03 16.22 -5.15
C ALA A 247 -0.20 15.92 -3.66
N GLY A 248 0.21 16.84 -2.78
CA GLY A 248 0.06 16.69 -1.33
C GLY A 248 -1.40 16.50 -0.92
N SER A 249 -2.30 17.39 -1.35
CA SER A 249 -3.73 17.32 -1.01
C SER A 249 -4.41 16.05 -1.54
N ILE A 250 -3.99 15.58 -2.72
CA ILE A 250 -4.52 14.36 -3.35
C ILE A 250 -4.08 13.12 -2.55
N VAL A 251 -2.78 13.05 -2.18
CA VAL A 251 -2.25 11.96 -1.34
C VAL A 251 -2.93 11.95 0.02
N THR A 252 -3.05 13.10 0.69
CA THR A 252 -3.75 13.21 1.98
C THR A 252 -5.20 12.74 1.87
N LYS A 253 -5.92 13.12 0.81
CA LYS A 253 -7.29 12.64 0.56
C LYS A 253 -7.34 11.12 0.42
N GLY A 254 -6.40 10.53 -0.32
CA GLY A 254 -6.32 9.08 -0.49
C GLY A 254 -6.08 8.35 0.82
N LEU A 255 -5.11 8.81 1.61
CA LEU A 255 -4.78 8.26 2.93
C LEU A 255 -5.95 8.39 3.90
N LEU A 256 -6.61 9.55 3.97
CA LEU A 256 -7.78 9.75 4.85
C LEU A 256 -8.92 8.79 4.49
N ILE A 257 -9.21 8.59 3.21
CA ILE A 257 -10.25 7.65 2.76
C ILE A 257 -9.86 6.22 3.15
N ALA A 258 -8.64 5.78 2.82
CA ALA A 258 -8.19 4.42 3.11
C ALA A 258 -8.12 4.15 4.62
N ALA A 259 -7.53 5.06 5.40
CA ALA A 259 -7.42 4.95 6.85
C ALA A 259 -8.79 4.96 7.53
N PHE A 260 -9.74 5.77 7.06
CA PHE A 260 -11.10 5.76 7.58
C PHE A 260 -11.82 4.45 7.29
N ILE A 261 -11.72 3.92 6.07
CA ILE A 261 -12.32 2.62 5.72
C ILE A 261 -11.69 1.51 6.57
N HIS A 262 -10.36 1.49 6.68
CA HIS A 262 -9.63 0.52 7.48
C HIS A 262 -10.01 0.61 8.97
N GLY A 263 -9.99 1.80 9.57
CA GLY A 263 -10.43 2.00 10.94
C GLY A 263 -11.89 1.58 11.16
N THR A 264 -12.76 1.86 10.19
CA THR A 264 -14.15 1.39 10.21
C THR A 264 -14.22 -0.13 10.24
N TYR A 265 -13.49 -0.82 9.36
CA TYR A 265 -13.42 -2.28 9.35
C TYR A 265 -12.98 -2.81 10.73
N ASN A 266 -11.90 -2.29 11.29
CA ASN A 266 -11.37 -2.76 12.59
C ASN A 266 -12.37 -2.56 13.74
N VAL A 267 -13.14 -1.48 13.76
CA VAL A 267 -14.18 -1.25 14.77
C VAL A 267 -15.36 -2.22 14.58
N THR A 268 -15.79 -2.42 13.35
CA THR A 268 -17.08 -3.05 13.04
C THR A 268 -17.00 -4.57 12.88
N VAL A 269 -15.83 -5.11 12.53
CA VAL A 269 -15.63 -6.54 12.26
C VAL A 269 -15.90 -7.44 13.47
N GLY A 270 -15.72 -6.92 14.70
CA GLY A 270 -16.15 -7.63 15.92
C GLY A 270 -17.63 -7.36 16.27
N ILE A 271 -18.07 -6.10 16.17
CA ILE A 271 -19.37 -5.65 16.66
C ILE A 271 -20.52 -6.15 15.78
N VAL A 272 -20.42 -6.00 14.46
CA VAL A 272 -21.53 -6.29 13.55
C VAL A 272 -21.90 -7.78 13.54
N PRO A 273 -20.94 -8.73 13.47
CA PRO A 273 -21.26 -10.15 13.56
C PRO A 273 -21.92 -10.55 14.89
N GLU A 274 -21.49 -9.95 16.02
CA GLU A 274 -22.14 -10.16 17.32
C GLU A 274 -23.61 -9.69 17.31
N LEU A 275 -23.87 -8.49 16.77
CA LEU A 275 -25.23 -7.98 16.64
C LEU A 275 -26.12 -8.85 15.75
N ILE A 276 -25.59 -9.33 14.61
CA ILE A 276 -26.31 -10.24 13.71
C ILE A 276 -26.64 -11.54 14.43
N THR A 277 -25.68 -12.10 15.17
CA THR A 277 -25.87 -13.35 15.95
C THR A 277 -26.89 -13.15 17.08
N GLY A 278 -26.93 -11.97 17.70
CA GLY A 278 -27.92 -11.64 18.73
C GLY A 278 -29.34 -11.42 18.17
N ALA A 279 -29.45 -11.00 16.91
CA ALA A 279 -30.74 -10.70 16.27
C ALA A 279 -31.28 -11.82 15.38
N THR A 280 -30.47 -12.82 15.03
CA THR A 280 -30.81 -13.88 14.06
C THR A 280 -30.30 -15.24 14.56
N PRO A 281 -30.79 -16.37 14.03
CA PRO A 281 -30.26 -17.69 14.39
C PRO A 281 -28.90 -18.00 13.72
N LEU A 282 -28.26 -17.04 13.05
CA LEU A 282 -26.98 -17.26 12.39
C LEU A 282 -25.86 -17.43 13.41
N PRO A 283 -24.98 -18.43 13.26
CA PRO A 283 -23.80 -18.54 14.12
C PRO A 283 -22.80 -17.42 13.80
N PHE A 284 -22.02 -17.02 14.81
CA PHE A 284 -21.04 -15.93 14.70
C PHE A 284 -20.11 -16.08 13.49
N GLY A 285 -19.60 -17.29 13.22
CA GLY A 285 -18.73 -17.52 12.07
C GLY A 285 -19.39 -17.18 10.72
N ALA A 286 -20.67 -17.55 10.54
CA ALA A 286 -21.40 -17.22 9.31
C ALA A 286 -21.70 -15.72 9.22
N ALA A 287 -22.09 -15.10 10.34
CA ALA A 287 -22.31 -13.65 10.43
C ALA A 287 -21.02 -12.87 10.13
N PHE A 288 -19.88 -13.34 10.64
CA PHE A 288 -18.56 -12.78 10.41
C PHE A 288 -18.16 -12.86 8.94
N ILE A 289 -18.25 -14.06 8.33
CA ILE A 289 -17.91 -14.24 6.91
C ILE A 289 -18.80 -13.36 6.03
N GLY A 290 -20.11 -13.37 6.29
CA GLY A 290 -21.07 -12.53 5.57
C GLY A 290 -20.74 -11.04 5.69
N TYR A 291 -20.42 -10.58 6.91
CA TYR A 291 -20.00 -9.20 7.15
C TYR A 291 -18.76 -8.81 6.34
N VAL A 292 -17.68 -9.59 6.44
CA VAL A 292 -16.42 -9.29 5.77
C VAL A 292 -16.59 -9.27 4.25
N VAL A 293 -17.26 -10.28 3.68
CA VAL A 293 -17.52 -10.34 2.24
C VAL A 293 -18.36 -9.15 1.78
N LEU A 294 -19.41 -8.77 2.50
CA LEU A 294 -20.25 -7.62 2.12
C LEU A 294 -19.49 -6.31 2.24
N PHE A 295 -18.67 -6.14 3.28
CA PHE A 295 -17.84 -4.95 3.45
C PHE A 295 -16.83 -4.82 2.31
N ASP A 296 -16.06 -5.87 2.03
CA ASP A 296 -15.06 -5.88 0.95
C ASP A 296 -15.71 -5.71 -0.42
N LEU A 297 -16.88 -6.30 -0.67
CA LEU A 297 -17.62 -6.08 -1.92
C LEU A 297 -18.11 -4.64 -2.05
N ALA A 298 -18.58 -4.02 -0.96
CA ALA A 298 -19.05 -2.64 -0.98
C ALA A 298 -17.90 -1.66 -1.28
N ILE A 299 -16.77 -1.81 -0.59
CA ILE A 299 -15.59 -0.98 -0.81
C ILE A 299 -14.92 -1.30 -2.16
N GLY A 300 -14.84 -2.58 -2.51
CA GLY A 300 -14.35 -3.06 -3.80
C GLY A 300 -15.19 -2.53 -4.97
N ALA A 301 -16.51 -2.45 -4.83
CA ALA A 301 -17.39 -1.82 -5.82
C ALA A 301 -17.12 -0.32 -5.95
N PHE A 302 -16.82 0.38 -4.84
CA PHE A 302 -16.39 1.78 -4.89
C PHE A 302 -15.08 1.95 -5.67
N LEU A 303 -14.06 1.13 -5.38
CA LEU A 303 -12.79 1.12 -6.11
C LEU A 303 -13.00 0.78 -7.59
N TYR A 304 -13.76 -0.28 -7.89
CA TYR A 304 -14.07 -0.71 -9.25
C TYR A 304 -14.75 0.40 -10.06
N ARG A 305 -15.72 1.13 -9.50
CA ARG A 305 -16.36 2.27 -10.19
C ARG A 305 -15.34 3.35 -10.56
N LYS A 306 -14.34 3.59 -9.70
CA LYS A 306 -13.26 4.57 -9.92
C LYS A 306 -12.33 4.11 -11.05
N ILE A 307 -11.88 2.86 -11.01
CA ILE A 307 -11.08 2.22 -12.06
C ILE A 307 -11.84 2.19 -13.39
N ALA A 308 -13.10 1.79 -13.38
CA ALA A 308 -13.94 1.73 -14.58
C ALA A 308 -14.18 3.11 -15.19
N ARG A 309 -14.28 4.17 -14.38
CA ARG A 309 -14.37 5.56 -14.87
C ARG A 309 -13.08 5.97 -15.59
N TYR A 310 -11.92 5.69 -15.00
CA TYR A 310 -10.62 5.93 -15.64
C TYR A 310 -10.51 5.18 -16.96
N ARG A 311 -10.84 3.88 -16.94
CA ARG A 311 -10.79 3.00 -18.12
C ARG A 311 -11.67 3.50 -19.27
N ARG A 312 -12.89 3.97 -18.99
CA ARG A 312 -13.78 4.56 -20.00
C ARG A 312 -13.19 5.84 -20.59
N ALA A 313 -12.65 6.71 -19.75
CA ALA A 313 -12.02 7.95 -20.22
C ALA A 313 -10.78 7.66 -21.09
N PHE A 314 -9.94 6.72 -20.68
CA PHE A 314 -8.76 6.33 -21.44
C PHE A 314 -9.12 5.74 -22.81
N ARG A 315 -10.10 4.84 -22.88
CA ARG A 315 -10.55 4.24 -24.14
C ARG A 315 -11.13 5.28 -25.10
N ALA A 316 -11.96 6.20 -24.59
CA ALA A 316 -12.54 7.25 -25.42
C ALA A 316 -11.46 8.10 -26.10
N VAL A 317 -10.40 8.46 -25.38
CA VAL A 317 -9.27 9.22 -25.96
C VAL A 317 -8.48 8.36 -26.95
N ARG A 318 -8.21 7.09 -26.63
CA ARG A 318 -7.42 6.20 -27.49
C ARG A 318 -8.13 5.88 -28.81
N ASP A 319 -9.45 5.68 -28.76
CA ASP A 319 -10.25 5.40 -29.94
C ASP A 319 -10.35 6.64 -30.86
N ASP A 320 -10.32 7.86 -30.29
CA ASP A 320 -10.30 9.13 -31.05
C ASP A 320 -8.95 9.44 -31.71
N THR A 321 -7.82 8.94 -31.16
CA THR A 321 -6.47 9.21 -31.69
C THR A 321 -6.00 8.25 -32.79
N GLY A 322 -6.79 7.23 -33.14
CA GLY A 322 -6.38 6.16 -34.06
C GLY A 322 -5.31 5.24 -33.47
N PRO A 323 -4.89 4.18 -34.20
CA PRO A 323 -3.77 3.34 -33.77
C PRO A 323 -2.49 4.19 -33.68
N GLU A 324 -1.57 3.85 -32.77
CA GLU A 324 -0.22 4.41 -32.84
C GLU A 324 0.33 4.25 -34.27
N PRO A 325 1.01 5.26 -34.84
CA PRO A 325 1.71 5.06 -36.10
C PRO A 325 2.64 3.87 -35.90
N GLN A 326 2.37 2.77 -36.62
CA GLN A 326 3.36 1.70 -36.71
C GLN A 326 4.62 2.37 -37.25
N SER A 327 5.68 2.38 -36.45
CA SER A 327 7.00 2.75 -36.94
C SER A 327 7.25 1.91 -38.17
N GLU A 328 7.32 2.54 -39.34
CA GLU A 328 7.65 1.85 -40.58
C GLU A 328 8.91 1.03 -40.33
N PRO A 329 8.91 -0.28 -40.66
CA PRO A 329 10.10 -1.09 -40.48
C PRO A 329 11.26 -0.39 -41.18
N THR A 330 12.27 -0.05 -40.40
CA THR A 330 13.48 0.55 -40.95
C THR A 330 14.23 -0.54 -41.73
N GLU A 331 15.12 -0.17 -42.64
CA GLU A 331 15.95 -1.14 -43.38
C GLU A 331 16.80 -2.06 -42.48
N PHE A 332 16.85 -1.77 -41.17
CA PHE A 332 17.52 -2.54 -40.14
C PHE A 332 16.63 -3.55 -39.41
N ASP A 333 15.32 -3.55 -39.67
CA ASP A 333 14.41 -4.52 -39.06
C ASP A 333 14.54 -5.88 -39.76
N PRO A 334 14.68 -6.98 -39.00
CA PRO A 334 14.83 -8.31 -39.57
C PRO A 334 13.55 -8.68 -40.35
N PRO A 335 13.68 -9.32 -41.53
CA PRO A 335 12.52 -9.71 -42.32
C PRO A 335 11.61 -10.63 -41.50
N GLY A 336 10.35 -10.21 -41.36
CA GLY A 336 9.34 -10.94 -40.61
C GLY A 336 9.22 -12.39 -41.08
N ARG A 337 9.18 -13.32 -40.12
CA ARG A 337 8.95 -14.74 -40.36
C ARG A 337 7.49 -15.02 -40.72
#